data_AF-A0AAP9SZZ7-F1
#
_entry.id   AF-A0AAP9SZZ7-F1
#
_cell.length_a   1.000
_cell.length_b   1.000
_cell.length_c   1.000
_cell.angle_alpha   90.00
_cell.angle_beta   90.00
_cell.angle_gamma   90.00
#
_symmetry.space_group_name_H-M   'P 1'
#
loop_
_entity.id
_entity.type
_entity.pdbx_description
1 polymer ?
#
loop_
_entity_poly.entity_id
_entity_poly.type
_entity_poly.pdbx_seq_one_letter_code
_entity_poly.pdbx_strand_id
1 'polypeptide(L)'
;MSTQATKFVWAGALVIALLVMGQLDQGEAREQADWLTTYCTDAAVWAAEEARGVPLELRTGQPDYKGIAADSCPGMRPAGPALPQSNYQIVQH
;
A
#
# COMPACT_ATOMS: atom_id res chain seq x y z
N MET A 1 9.59 -25.01 42.99
CA MET A 1 8.45 -24.52 42.17
C MET A 1 7.65 -25.71 41.68
N SER A 2 6.33 -25.71 41.84
CA SER A 2 5.45 -26.80 41.38
C SER A 2 5.51 -26.91 39.85
N THR A 3 5.69 -28.12 39.32
CA THR A 3 5.67 -28.44 37.88
C THR A 3 4.39 -27.97 37.18
N GLN A 4 3.30 -27.83 37.93
CA GLN A 4 2.03 -27.31 37.44
C GLN A 4 2.08 -25.80 37.19
N ALA A 5 2.73 -25.04 38.08
CA ALA A 5 2.92 -23.59 37.92
C ALA A 5 3.83 -23.26 36.72
N THR A 6 4.87 -24.07 36.47
CA THR A 6 5.75 -23.91 35.31
C THR A 6 5.00 -24.10 33.99
N LYS A 7 4.09 -25.08 33.91
CA LYS A 7 3.27 -25.31 32.71
C LYS A 7 2.35 -24.13 32.40
N PHE A 8 1.74 -23.52 33.41
CA PHE A 8 0.89 -22.35 33.22
C PHE A 8 1.68 -21.11 32.77
N VAL A 9 2.89 -20.91 33.28
CA VAL A 9 3.77 -19.81 32.83
C VAL A 9 4.12 -19.98 31.34
N TRP A 10 4.52 -21.18 30.92
CA TRP A 10 4.82 -21.45 29.51
C TRP A 10 3.59 -21.34 28.60
N ALA A 11 2.43 -21.81 29.06
CA ALA A 11 1.19 -21.65 28.31
C ALA A 11 0.81 -20.17 28.14
N GLY A 12 0.94 -19.36 29.20
CA GLY A 12 0.73 -17.92 29.13
C GLY A 12 1.70 -17.22 28.18
N ALA A 13 2.98 -17.58 28.24
CA ALA A 13 4.00 -17.02 27.35
C ALA A 13 3.71 -17.34 25.86
N LEU A 14 3.29 -18.56 25.55
CA LEU A 14 2.92 -18.96 24.19
C LEU A 14 1.70 -18.19 23.67
N VAL A 15 0.67 -18.01 24.51
CA VAL A 15 -0.52 -17.23 24.12
C VAL A 15 -0.16 -15.78 23.83
N ILE A 16 0.68 -15.16 24.67
CA ILE A 16 1.15 -13.78 24.45
C ILE A 16 1.94 -13.69 23.13
N ALA A 17 2.84 -14.64 22.85
CA ALA A 17 3.61 -14.64 21.62
C ALA A 17 2.72 -14.71 20.36
N LEU A 18 1.68 -15.56 20.38
CA LEU A 18 0.73 -15.67 19.26
C LEU A 18 -0.08 -14.39 19.05
N LEU A 19 -0.51 -13.73 20.14
CA LEU A 19 -1.24 -12.46 20.06
C LEU A 19 -0.38 -11.34 19.46
N VAL A 20 0.90 -11.27 19.81
CA VAL A 20 1.84 -10.28 19.25
C VAL A 20 2.04 -10.55 17.75
N MET A 21 2.27 -11.80 17.33
CA MET A 21 2.42 -12.14 15.92
C MET A 21 1.18 -11.74 15.09
N GLY A 22 -0.03 -11.99 15.60
CA GLY A 22 -1.27 -11.66 14.89
C GLY A 22 -1.50 -10.15 14.69
N GLN A 23 -0.93 -9.29 15.53
CA GLN A 23 -1.00 -7.84 15.35
C GLN A 23 0.00 -7.31 14.31
N LEU A 24 1.15 -7.98 14.16
CA LEU A 24 2.15 -7.62 13.14
C LEU A 24 1.64 -7.96 11.73
N ASP A 25 1.02 -9.14 11.56
CA ASP A 25 0.43 -9.59 10.29
C ASP A 25 -0.60 -8.58 9.72
N GLN A 26 -1.47 -8.03 10.59
CA GLN A 26 -2.42 -7.00 10.18
C GLN A 26 -1.77 -5.68 9.73
N GLY A 27 -0.58 -5.35 10.23
CA GLY A 27 0.17 -4.18 9.81
C GLY A 27 0.74 -4.39 8.40
N GLU A 28 1.41 -5.52 8.21
CA GLU A 28 2.04 -5.90 6.93
C GLU A 28 1.00 -6.06 5.82
N ALA A 29 -0.14 -6.69 6.09
CA ALA A 29 -1.22 -6.83 5.10
C ALA A 29 -1.82 -5.49 4.68
N ARG A 30 -1.92 -4.52 5.60
CA ARG A 30 -2.41 -3.16 5.29
C ARG A 30 -1.42 -2.39 4.44
N GLU A 31 -0.14 -2.42 4.81
CA GLU A 31 0.94 -1.81 4.03
C GLU A 31 1.03 -2.44 2.64
N GLN A 32 0.79 -3.76 2.54
CA GLN A 32 0.74 -4.46 1.28
C GLN A 32 -0.40 -4.01 0.37
N ALA A 33 -1.59 -3.80 0.94
CA ALA A 33 -2.73 -3.30 0.18
C ALA A 33 -2.54 -1.83 -0.24
N ASP A 34 -1.93 -1.01 0.63
CA ASP A 34 -1.75 0.43 0.40
C ASP A 34 -0.70 0.71 -0.68
N TRP A 35 0.42 -0.02 -0.71
CA TRP A 35 1.40 0.13 -1.80
C TRP A 35 0.78 -0.25 -3.13
N LEU A 36 -0.01 -1.33 -3.19
CA LEU A 36 -0.61 -1.79 -4.44
C LEU A 36 -1.65 -0.78 -4.93
N THR A 37 -2.43 -0.22 -4.02
CA THR A 37 -3.41 0.82 -4.32
C THR A 37 -2.74 2.07 -4.90
N THR A 38 -1.65 2.53 -4.27
CA THR A 38 -0.86 3.67 -4.75
C THR A 38 -0.26 3.38 -6.13
N TYR A 39 0.39 2.22 -6.27
CA TYR A 39 0.96 1.76 -7.54
C TYR A 39 -0.05 1.78 -8.69
N CYS A 40 -1.22 1.19 -8.45
CA CYS A 40 -2.28 1.11 -9.44
C CYS A 40 -2.89 2.47 -9.78
N THR A 41 -3.00 3.35 -8.78
CA THR A 41 -3.47 4.72 -8.98
C THR A 41 -2.51 5.47 -9.89
N ASP A 42 -1.21 5.46 -9.58
CA ASP A 42 -0.23 6.22 -10.35
C ASP A 42 -0.07 5.68 -11.77
N ALA A 43 -0.11 4.36 -11.96
CA ALA A 43 -0.12 3.72 -13.27
C ALA A 43 -1.34 4.14 -14.10
N ALA A 44 -2.51 4.24 -13.47
CA ALA A 44 -3.73 4.69 -14.14
C ALA A 44 -3.71 6.19 -14.45
N VAL A 45 -3.09 7.03 -13.60
CA VAL A 45 -2.82 8.46 -13.90
C VAL A 45 -1.96 8.55 -15.15
N TRP A 46 -0.85 7.83 -15.18
CA TRP A 46 0.10 7.85 -16.29
C TRP A 46 -0.56 7.46 -17.61
N ALA A 47 -1.29 6.34 -17.62
CA ALA A 47 -1.99 5.88 -18.81
C ALA A 47 -3.05 6.89 -19.29
N ALA A 48 -3.74 7.56 -18.37
CA ALA A 48 -4.71 8.60 -18.70
C ALA A 48 -4.03 9.86 -19.27
N GLU A 49 -2.92 10.30 -18.70
CA GLU A 49 -2.14 11.45 -19.16
C GLU A 49 -1.50 11.19 -20.52
N GLU A 50 -1.01 9.97 -20.75
CA GLU A 50 -0.51 9.52 -22.05
C GLU A 50 -1.60 9.55 -23.12
N ALA A 51 -2.78 9.01 -22.82
CA ALA A 51 -3.93 9.06 -23.73
C ALA A 51 -4.41 10.49 -24.01
N ARG A 52 -4.19 11.43 -23.07
CA ARG A 52 -4.47 12.86 -23.24
C ARG A 52 -3.35 13.62 -23.97
N GLY A 53 -2.22 12.98 -24.27
CA GLY A 53 -1.08 13.61 -24.93
C GLY A 53 -0.26 14.54 -24.02
N VAL A 54 -0.34 14.36 -22.69
CA VAL A 54 0.47 15.14 -21.75
C VAL A 54 1.96 14.82 -21.97
N PRO A 55 2.81 15.84 -22.19
CA PRO A 55 4.25 15.67 -22.30
C PRO A 55 4.84 14.98 -21.08
N LEU A 56 5.90 14.19 -21.27
CA LEU A 56 6.52 13.37 -20.22
C LEU A 56 6.90 14.20 -18.99
N GLU A 57 7.44 15.39 -19.21
CA GLU A 57 7.86 16.35 -18.18
C GLU A 57 6.72 16.95 -17.35
N LEU A 58 5.46 16.78 -17.79
CA LEU A 58 4.27 17.28 -17.10
C LEU A 58 3.40 16.16 -16.52
N ARG A 59 3.79 14.89 -16.69
CA ARG A 59 3.03 13.76 -16.15
C ARG A 59 3.21 13.70 -14.63
N THR A 60 2.10 13.46 -13.96
CA THR A 60 2.03 13.35 -12.49
C THR A 60 1.92 11.90 -12.04
N GLY A 61 1.49 11.01 -12.94
CA GLY A 61 1.49 9.57 -12.71
C GLY A 61 2.88 8.96 -12.75
N GLN A 62 2.94 7.67 -12.40
CA GLN A 62 4.12 6.84 -12.55
C GLN A 62 3.84 5.80 -13.64
N PRO A 63 4.80 5.51 -14.54
CA PRO A 63 4.63 4.42 -15.50
C PRO A 63 4.57 3.07 -14.78
N ASP A 64 4.02 2.05 -15.43
CA ASP A 64 4.00 0.67 -14.94
C ASP A 64 5.42 0.04 -14.94
N TYR A 65 6.29 0.46 -14.02
CA TYR A 65 7.69 0.02 -13.97
C TYR A 65 7.86 -1.46 -13.63
N LYS A 66 6.91 -2.07 -12.92
CA LYS A 66 6.96 -3.52 -12.64
C LYS A 66 6.28 -4.35 -13.73
N GLY A 67 5.53 -3.73 -14.66
CA GLY A 67 4.77 -4.44 -15.69
C GLY A 67 3.64 -5.32 -15.14
N ILE A 68 3.23 -5.10 -13.89
CA ILE A 68 2.21 -5.93 -13.21
C ILE A 68 0.85 -5.27 -13.21
N ALA A 69 0.73 -4.05 -13.73
CA ALA A 69 -0.45 -3.26 -13.50
C ALA A 69 -1.68 -3.84 -14.25
N ALA A 70 -1.48 -4.45 -15.43
CA ALA A 70 -2.54 -5.15 -16.15
C ALA A 70 -3.16 -6.32 -15.36
N ASP A 71 -2.35 -7.03 -14.57
CA ASP A 71 -2.79 -8.22 -13.83
C ASP A 71 -3.21 -7.91 -12.39
N SER A 72 -2.56 -6.92 -11.77
CA SER A 72 -2.68 -6.63 -10.34
C SER A 72 -3.61 -5.46 -10.03
N CYS A 73 -3.94 -4.62 -11.03
CA CYS A 73 -4.79 -3.45 -10.83
C CYS A 73 -6.22 -3.72 -11.30
N PRO A 74 -7.15 -4.03 -10.39
CA PRO A 74 -8.52 -4.31 -10.76
C PRO A 74 -9.19 -3.07 -11.37
N GLY A 75 -9.52 -3.17 -12.66
CA GLY A 75 -10.39 -2.22 -13.34
C GLY A 75 -9.83 -0.81 -13.48
N MET A 76 -8.50 -0.65 -13.62
CA MET A 76 -7.81 0.62 -13.86
C MET A 76 -8.72 1.72 -14.43
N ARG A 77 -9.20 2.59 -13.55
CA ARG A 77 -9.98 3.76 -13.94
C ARG A 77 -9.00 4.90 -14.14
N PRO A 78 -9.13 5.68 -15.23
CA PRO A 78 -8.29 6.84 -15.44
C PRO A 78 -8.35 7.73 -14.20
N ALA A 79 -7.19 8.20 -13.75
CA ALA A 79 -7.17 9.16 -12.68
C ALA A 79 -7.93 10.42 -13.09
N GLY A 80 -8.50 11.09 -12.09
CA GLY A 80 -9.25 12.32 -12.25
C GLY A 80 -8.48 13.42 -13.00
N PRO A 81 -9.10 14.58 -13.22
CA PRO A 81 -8.40 15.71 -13.84
C PRO A 81 -7.09 16.01 -13.07
N ALA A 82 -6.02 16.27 -13.82
CA ALA A 82 -4.72 16.62 -13.25
C ALA A 82 -4.89 17.81 -12.30
N LEU A 83 -4.50 17.65 -11.04
CA LEU A 83 -4.57 18.76 -10.08
C LEU A 83 -3.58 19.84 -10.51
N PRO A 84 -3.96 21.12 -10.49
CA PRO A 84 -3.02 22.20 -10.76
C PRO A 84 -1.87 22.14 -9.74
N GLN A 85 -0.63 22.23 -10.24
CA GLN A 85 0.61 22.10 -9.45
C GLN A 85 0.71 23.06 -8.25
N SER A 86 -0.16 24.07 -8.13
CA SER A 86 -0.21 24.99 -6.98
C SER A 86 -0.62 24.32 -5.66
N ASN A 87 -1.14 23.09 -5.68
CA ASN A 87 -1.64 22.40 -4.48
C ASN A 87 -0.65 21.41 -3.83
N TYR A 88 0.55 21.21 -4.37
CA TYR A 88 1.56 20.31 -3.77
C TYR A 88 2.34 20.92 -2.58
N GLN A 89 1.99 22.13 -2.13
CA GLN A 89 2.65 22.81 -0.99
C GLN A 89 1.97 22.60 0.37
N ILE A 90 0.96 21.73 0.49
CA ILE A 90 0.13 21.63 1.71
C ILE A 90 0.03 20.20 2.28
N VAL A 91 1.10 19.40 2.24
CA VAL A 91 1.15 18.14 3.01
C VAL A 91 2.54 17.91 3.61
N GLN A 92 3.07 18.90 4.31
CA GLN A 92 4.14 18.69 5.30
C GLN A 92 3.82 19.55 6.52
N HIS A 93 3.13 18.96 7.50
CA HIS A 93 3.03 19.49 8.86
C HIS A 93 3.42 18.39 9.83
#